data_AF-A0A7J6Q341-F1
#
_entry.id   AF-A0A7J6Q341-F1
#
_cell.length_a   1.000
_cell.length_b   1.000
_cell.length_c   1.000
_cell.angle_alpha   90.00
_cell.angle_beta   90.00
_cell.angle_gamma   90.00
#
_symmetry.space_group_name_H-M   'P 1'
#
loop_
_entity.id
_entity.type
_entity.pdbx_description
1 polymer ?
#
loop_
_entity_poly.entity_id
_entity_poly.type
_entity_poly.pdbx_seq_one_letter_code
_entity_poly.pdbx_strand_id
1 'polypeptide(L)'
;LTDQEWTSFYAACLFVGLRLASSSSSSMPAAAVSAVMPTRTGEGMKTNNVYPSASRSTMAGESSQDDLSVLSLSPRSSTVAKPKTTKGANRVLHSHVLNANGVSWEDLTADSSQGQTLRESLLAGTCIVFFNAGYPGKRFIYEKANELGVKAVIIDSPCSWAASLASEGVISHFIGLDMSQDADAIFEASIEALRNFEIATGIAIDGICTVIELAVPMVARLTEALGLPGPGLHVVEAARDKYKTREALENHGLPRTTHVLISSEEEIEAAAAVVGYPAVMKPVSGAASLGVKKVNSHEELLSVYRETQQLLSELVVSSGALERRNEHSDTDAVAASGRISTVVMLEEYLDGQEVDVDVVLSPGLGCTFAAVTDNAPTKE
;
A
#
# COMPACT_ATOMS: atom_id res chain seq x y z
N LEU A 1 -4.26 -3.85 -15.94
CA LEU A 1 -3.42 -4.72 -15.12
C LEU A 1 -3.80 -6.18 -15.42
N THR A 2 -2.84 -7.06 -15.60
CA THR A 2 -3.03 -8.52 -15.69
C THR A 2 -3.53 -9.07 -14.35
N ASP A 3 -4.18 -10.24 -14.31
CA ASP A 3 -4.70 -10.87 -13.07
C ASP A 3 -3.63 -11.02 -11.95
N GLN A 4 -2.36 -11.03 -12.33
CA GLN A 4 -1.22 -11.08 -11.41
C GLN A 4 -0.91 -9.71 -10.80
N GLU A 5 -1.01 -8.64 -11.58
CA GLU A 5 -0.86 -7.25 -11.11
C GLU A 5 -2.05 -6.83 -10.21
N TRP A 6 -3.21 -7.47 -10.37
CA TRP A 6 -4.40 -7.28 -9.54
C TRP A 6 -4.26 -7.75 -8.09
N THR A 7 -3.66 -8.93 -7.89
CA THR A 7 -3.43 -9.47 -6.55
C THR A 7 -2.45 -8.58 -5.79
N SER A 8 -1.46 -8.03 -6.49
CA SER A 8 -0.57 -7.02 -5.93
C SER A 8 -1.32 -5.73 -5.63
N PHE A 9 -2.24 -5.27 -6.50
CA PHE A 9 -2.92 -3.98 -6.39
C PHE A 9 -3.77 -3.85 -5.12
N TYR A 10 -4.57 -4.86 -4.83
CA TYR A 10 -5.33 -4.92 -3.59
C TYR A 10 -4.42 -5.04 -2.34
N ALA A 11 -3.22 -5.63 -2.47
CA ALA A 11 -2.30 -5.84 -1.33
C ALA A 11 -1.71 -4.53 -0.83
N ALA A 12 -1.58 -3.57 -1.72
CA ALA A 12 -1.08 -2.26 -1.38
C ALA A 12 -2.21 -1.30 -0.98
N CYS A 13 -3.38 -1.35 -1.62
CA CYS A 13 -4.46 -0.36 -1.42
C CYS A 13 -5.14 -0.44 -0.05
N LEU A 14 -5.08 -1.58 0.63
CA LEU A 14 -5.77 -1.80 1.91
C LEU A 14 -4.91 -1.51 3.15
N PHE A 15 -3.66 -1.04 2.97
CA PHE A 15 -2.84 -0.53 4.09
C PHE A 15 -3.17 0.93 4.48
N VAL A 16 -4.04 1.60 3.72
CA VAL A 16 -4.33 3.05 3.87
C VAL A 16 -5.48 3.35 4.87
N GLY A 17 -5.98 2.34 5.59
CA GLY A 17 -7.02 2.47 6.62
C GLY A 17 -6.50 3.09 7.93
N LEU A 18 -7.24 4.09 8.41
CA LEU A 18 -6.91 4.97 9.53
C LEU A 18 -6.81 4.24 10.87
N ARG A 19 -5.82 4.62 11.69
CA ARG A 19 -5.76 4.29 13.12
C ARG A 19 -6.06 5.55 13.93
N LEU A 20 -7.23 5.64 14.54
CA LEU A 20 -7.50 6.61 15.61
C LEU A 20 -7.41 5.93 16.97
N ALA A 21 -6.64 6.54 17.85
CA ALA A 21 -6.45 6.10 19.22
C ALA A 21 -7.76 6.14 20.01
N SER A 22 -8.08 5.08 20.75
CA SER A 22 -8.80 5.24 22.01
C SER A 22 -8.35 4.24 23.07
N SER A 23 -8.21 4.75 24.28
CA SER A 23 -7.72 4.09 25.48
C SER A 23 -8.83 3.40 26.27
N SER A 24 -8.44 2.33 26.97
CA SER A 24 -9.01 1.74 28.20
C SER A 24 -10.41 1.08 28.18
N SER A 25 -10.35 -0.27 28.33
CA SER A 25 -11.14 -1.15 29.22
C SER A 25 -12.68 -1.14 29.18
N SER A 26 -13.29 -2.25 28.79
CA SER A 26 -13.92 -3.24 29.69
C SER A 26 -14.73 -4.29 28.90
N SER A 27 -15.02 -5.40 29.56
CA SER A 27 -15.28 -6.77 29.06
C SER A 27 -16.72 -7.13 28.64
N MET A 28 -16.82 -8.19 27.81
CA MET A 28 -17.91 -9.22 27.66
C MET A 28 -18.82 -9.15 26.40
N PRO A 29 -19.50 -10.25 26.00
CA PRO A 29 -18.95 -11.34 25.20
C PRO A 29 -19.64 -11.48 23.82
N ALA A 30 -18.97 -12.16 22.89
CA ALA A 30 -19.43 -12.42 21.53
C ALA A 30 -20.67 -13.32 21.50
N ALA A 31 -21.71 -12.87 20.80
CA ALA A 31 -22.81 -13.73 20.31
C ALA A 31 -22.62 -13.93 18.81
N ALA A 32 -22.42 -15.19 18.41
CA ALA A 32 -22.32 -15.60 17.02
C ALA A 32 -23.65 -15.38 16.29
N VAL A 33 -23.63 -14.62 15.19
CA VAL A 33 -24.73 -14.57 14.23
C VAL A 33 -24.22 -15.10 12.90
N SER A 34 -24.60 -16.35 12.60
CA SER A 34 -24.47 -16.95 11.28
C SER A 34 -25.56 -16.36 10.39
N ALA A 35 -25.17 -15.69 9.30
CA ALA A 35 -26.11 -15.24 8.28
C ALA A 35 -25.82 -15.97 6.96
N VAL A 36 -26.74 -16.89 6.67
CA VAL A 36 -26.87 -17.66 5.42
C VAL A 36 -27.27 -16.71 4.28
N MET A 37 -26.50 -16.73 3.19
CA MET A 37 -26.88 -16.07 1.93
C MET A 37 -27.95 -16.89 1.20
N PRO A 38 -29.11 -16.33 0.81
CA PRO A 38 -30.06 -17.04 -0.05
C PRO A 38 -29.63 -16.93 -1.51
N THR A 39 -29.42 -18.09 -2.15
CA THR A 39 -29.41 -18.21 -3.61
C THR A 39 -30.83 -17.99 -4.14
N ARG A 40 -31.00 -17.11 -5.12
CA ARG A 40 -32.27 -16.99 -5.84
C ARG A 40 -32.08 -17.21 -7.33
N THR A 41 -32.52 -18.39 -7.75
CA THR A 41 -32.83 -18.79 -9.12
C THR A 41 -33.91 -17.90 -9.71
N GLY A 42 -33.84 -17.71 -11.03
CA GLY A 42 -34.73 -16.83 -11.77
C GLY A 42 -36.17 -17.33 -11.86
N GLU A 43 -37.08 -16.38 -12.04
CA GLU A 43 -38.29 -16.54 -12.83
C GLU A 43 -38.79 -15.14 -13.22
N GLY A 44 -39.28 -15.04 -14.45
CA GLY A 44 -39.52 -13.78 -15.12
C GLY A 44 -40.72 -13.00 -14.63
N MET A 45 -40.70 -11.69 -14.84
CA MET A 45 -41.91 -10.89 -14.84
C MET A 45 -41.76 -9.75 -15.84
N LYS A 46 -42.65 -9.76 -16.84
CA LYS A 46 -42.83 -8.70 -17.82
C LYS A 46 -43.39 -7.47 -17.12
N THR A 47 -42.79 -6.31 -17.35
CA THR A 47 -43.52 -5.04 -17.32
C THR A 47 -43.01 -4.13 -18.43
N ASN A 48 -43.97 -3.65 -19.22
CA ASN A 48 -43.80 -2.59 -20.20
C ASN A 48 -43.35 -1.31 -19.49
N ASN A 49 -42.39 -0.59 -20.05
CA ASN A 49 -42.50 0.85 -20.09
C ASN A 49 -41.81 1.46 -21.30
N VAL A 50 -42.54 2.41 -21.85
CA VAL A 50 -42.33 3.16 -23.08
C VAL A 50 -41.24 4.20 -22.87
N TYR A 51 -40.26 4.26 -23.77
CA TYR A 51 -39.47 5.47 -24.02
C TYR A 51 -39.64 5.87 -25.49
N PRO A 52 -39.98 7.13 -25.79
CA PRO A 52 -40.09 7.58 -27.17
C PRO A 52 -38.69 7.86 -27.76
N SER A 53 -38.50 7.33 -28.95
CA SER A 53 -37.39 7.61 -29.88
C SER A 53 -37.43 9.05 -30.38
N ALA A 54 -36.28 9.75 -30.34
CA ALA A 54 -36.05 10.97 -31.11
C ALA A 54 -35.00 10.71 -32.20
N SER A 55 -35.53 10.49 -33.41
CA SER A 55 -35.02 10.84 -34.75
C SER A 55 -33.51 11.03 -34.98
N ARG A 56 -32.97 10.12 -35.79
CA ARG A 56 -31.88 10.38 -36.76
C ARG A 56 -32.32 11.45 -37.77
N SER A 57 -31.44 12.41 -38.05
CA SER A 57 -31.40 13.06 -39.37
C SER A 57 -29.99 12.90 -39.94
N THR A 58 -29.96 12.32 -41.13
CA THR A 58 -28.83 12.21 -42.05
C THR A 58 -28.65 13.51 -42.82
N MET A 59 -27.43 13.99 -42.98
CA MET A 59 -26.99 14.75 -44.16
C MET A 59 -25.51 14.46 -44.38
N ALA A 60 -25.21 13.89 -45.54
CA ALA A 60 -23.89 13.70 -46.08
C ALA A 60 -23.37 15.02 -46.68
N GLY A 61 -22.04 15.19 -46.67
CA GLY A 61 -21.34 16.26 -47.37
C GLY A 61 -19.87 15.89 -47.48
N GLU A 62 -19.45 15.53 -48.69
CA GLU A 62 -18.09 15.15 -49.10
C GLU A 62 -17.15 16.36 -49.26
N SER A 63 -15.86 16.02 -49.48
CA SER A 63 -14.70 16.84 -49.88
C SER A 63 -14.03 17.63 -48.74
N SER A 64 -12.70 17.70 -48.61
CA SER A 64 -11.62 17.54 -49.58
C SER A 64 -10.31 17.11 -48.89
N GLN A 65 -9.48 16.42 -49.67
CA GLN A 65 -8.06 16.16 -49.42
C GLN A 65 -7.31 17.49 -49.23
N ASP A 66 -6.34 17.50 -48.31
CA ASP A 66 -5.10 18.23 -48.50
C ASP A 66 -3.95 17.54 -47.75
N ASP A 67 -2.99 17.10 -48.56
CA ASP A 67 -1.66 16.60 -48.22
C ASP A 67 -0.83 17.71 -47.55
N LEU A 68 -0.30 17.48 -46.36
CA LEU A 68 0.91 18.16 -45.88
C LEU A 68 1.83 17.18 -45.15
N SER A 69 2.73 16.61 -45.93
CA SER A 69 3.95 15.95 -45.49
C SER A 69 4.87 16.94 -44.74
N VAL A 70 5.19 16.66 -43.47
CA VAL A 70 6.29 17.33 -42.76
C VAL A 70 7.10 16.31 -41.96
N LEU A 71 8.19 15.88 -42.60
CA LEU A 71 9.52 15.58 -42.04
C LEU A 71 9.60 14.79 -40.72
N SER A 72 9.80 13.48 -40.88
CA SER A 72 10.40 12.61 -39.88
C SER A 72 11.85 13.02 -39.59
N LEU A 73 12.11 13.53 -38.39
CA LEU A 73 13.47 13.65 -37.84
C LEU A 73 13.72 12.47 -36.90
N SER A 74 14.45 11.48 -37.40
CA SER A 74 14.98 10.38 -36.60
C SER A 74 16.01 10.89 -35.58
N PRO A 75 15.88 10.60 -34.28
CA PRO A 75 16.96 10.84 -33.34
C PRO A 75 18.09 9.82 -33.56
N ARG A 76 19.30 10.34 -33.64
CA ARG A 76 20.56 9.63 -33.82
C ARG A 76 20.76 8.54 -32.75
N SER A 77 21.19 7.38 -33.23
CA SER A 77 21.78 6.29 -32.46
C SER A 77 22.92 6.80 -31.55
N SER A 78 22.69 6.83 -30.24
CA SER A 78 23.73 6.72 -29.23
C SER A 78 23.65 5.31 -28.63
N THR A 79 24.57 4.45 -29.05
CA THR A 79 24.79 3.12 -28.47
C THR A 79 25.31 3.27 -27.04
N VAL A 80 24.40 3.32 -26.07
CA VAL A 80 24.70 3.00 -24.68
C VAL A 80 24.56 1.49 -24.53
N ALA A 81 25.66 0.83 -24.18
CA ALA A 81 25.69 -0.61 -23.98
C ALA A 81 24.67 -1.02 -22.90
N LYS A 82 23.73 -1.89 -23.27
CA LYS A 82 22.81 -2.53 -22.31
C LYS A 82 23.65 -3.27 -21.26
N PRO A 83 23.40 -3.08 -19.95
CA PRO A 83 24.02 -3.91 -18.93
C PRO A 83 23.67 -5.37 -19.23
N LYS A 84 24.68 -6.24 -19.21
CA LYS A 84 24.49 -7.69 -19.35
C LYS A 84 23.52 -8.14 -18.28
N THR A 85 22.33 -8.53 -18.69
CA THR A 85 21.39 -9.26 -17.84
C THR A 85 22.04 -10.59 -17.50
N THR A 86 22.69 -10.66 -16.33
CA THR A 86 22.90 -11.95 -15.67
C THR A 86 21.52 -12.53 -15.47
N LYS A 87 21.24 -13.66 -16.14
CA LYS A 87 20.07 -14.49 -15.88
C LYS A 87 20.05 -14.83 -14.40
N GLY A 88 19.39 -14.01 -13.59
CA GLY A 88 18.89 -14.42 -12.29
C GLY A 88 18.00 -15.61 -12.57
N ALA A 89 18.35 -16.77 -12.00
CA ALA A 89 17.50 -17.93 -12.06
C ALA A 89 16.13 -17.49 -11.54
N ASN A 90 15.12 -17.49 -12.41
CA ASN A 90 13.72 -17.40 -12.00
C ASN A 90 13.54 -18.51 -10.98
N ARG A 91 13.57 -18.15 -9.69
CA ARG A 91 13.31 -19.08 -8.60
C ARG A 91 11.80 -19.28 -8.62
N VAL A 92 11.36 -20.17 -9.50
CA VAL A 92 9.98 -20.68 -9.55
C VAL A 92 9.77 -21.47 -8.26
N LEU A 93 9.56 -20.75 -7.15
CA LEU A 93 9.42 -21.32 -5.81
C LEU A 93 8.07 -22.03 -5.63
N HIS A 94 7.07 -21.69 -6.45
CA HIS A 94 5.69 -22.09 -6.16
C HIS A 94 5.32 -23.53 -6.56
N SER A 95 5.93 -24.16 -7.57
CA SER A 95 5.49 -25.50 -8.02
C SER A 95 6.48 -26.63 -7.75
N HIS A 96 7.78 -26.34 -7.71
CA HIS A 96 8.81 -27.38 -7.57
C HIS A 96 9.18 -27.69 -6.12
N VAL A 97 9.05 -26.73 -5.20
CA VAL A 97 9.34 -26.96 -3.76
C VAL A 97 8.21 -27.71 -3.07
N LEU A 98 6.95 -27.44 -3.42
CA LEU A 98 5.79 -28.09 -2.80
C LEU A 98 5.65 -29.58 -3.19
N ASN A 99 5.92 -29.91 -4.45
CA ASN A 99 5.89 -31.29 -4.93
C ASN A 99 7.00 -32.18 -4.33
N ALA A 100 8.13 -31.59 -3.90
CA ALA A 100 9.23 -32.35 -3.29
C ALA A 100 8.88 -32.88 -1.89
N ASN A 101 7.93 -32.25 -1.19
CA ASN A 101 7.51 -32.61 0.17
C ASN A 101 6.16 -33.36 0.21
N GLY A 102 5.54 -33.66 -0.95
CA GLY A 102 4.23 -34.30 -1.00
C GLY A 102 3.08 -33.41 -0.53
N VAL A 103 3.27 -32.08 -0.56
CA VAL A 103 2.30 -31.09 -0.10
C VAL A 103 1.48 -30.59 -1.29
N SER A 104 0.16 -30.77 -1.26
CA SER A 104 -0.71 -30.22 -2.30
C SER A 104 -0.97 -28.73 -2.08
N TRP A 105 -1.21 -28.00 -3.18
CA TRP A 105 -1.58 -26.59 -3.10
C TRP A 105 -2.95 -26.38 -2.43
N GLU A 106 -3.86 -27.35 -2.58
CA GLU A 106 -5.16 -27.35 -1.90
C GLU A 106 -4.98 -27.42 -0.38
N ASP A 107 -4.13 -28.32 0.12
CA ASP A 107 -3.85 -28.45 1.56
C ASP A 107 -3.20 -27.17 2.12
N LEU A 108 -2.28 -26.56 1.37
CA LEU A 108 -1.59 -25.36 1.80
C LEU A 108 -2.51 -24.13 1.89
N THR A 109 -3.53 -24.08 1.04
CA THR A 109 -4.44 -22.93 0.91
C THR A 109 -5.75 -23.11 1.65
N ALA A 110 -6.00 -24.31 2.18
CA ALA A 110 -7.16 -24.58 2.99
C ALA A 110 -7.17 -23.72 4.26
N ASP A 111 -8.33 -23.11 4.53
CA ASP A 111 -8.65 -22.47 5.80
C ASP A 111 -9.03 -23.55 6.83
N SER A 112 -8.02 -24.31 7.28
CA SER A 112 -8.16 -25.38 8.24
C SER A 112 -6.97 -25.39 9.21
N SER A 113 -7.13 -26.03 10.36
CA SER A 113 -6.02 -26.23 11.31
C SER A 113 -4.85 -26.97 10.67
N GLN A 114 -5.12 -27.95 9.81
CA GLN A 114 -4.10 -28.70 9.09
C GLN A 114 -3.34 -27.80 8.09
N GLY A 115 -4.05 -27.00 7.30
CA GLY A 115 -3.44 -26.04 6.40
C GLY A 115 -2.61 -24.98 7.14
N GLN A 116 -3.08 -24.54 8.31
CA GLN A 116 -2.34 -23.63 9.18
C GLN A 116 -1.04 -24.25 9.68
N THR A 117 -1.10 -25.45 10.28
CA THR A 117 0.10 -26.17 10.74
C THR A 117 1.09 -26.41 9.60
N LEU A 118 0.59 -26.70 8.40
CA LEU A 118 1.43 -26.86 7.23
C LEU A 118 2.15 -25.55 6.86
N ARG A 119 1.44 -24.42 6.79
CA ARG A 119 2.06 -23.10 6.54
C ARG A 119 3.11 -22.75 7.59
N GLU A 120 2.82 -22.98 8.86
CA GLU A 120 3.76 -22.75 9.97
C GLU A 120 5.01 -23.64 9.82
N SER A 121 4.84 -24.91 9.45
CA SER A 121 5.97 -25.82 9.23
C SER A 121 6.89 -25.40 8.07
N LEU A 122 6.32 -24.81 7.02
CA LEU A 122 7.07 -24.28 5.87
C LEU A 122 7.74 -22.95 6.19
N LEU A 123 7.16 -22.17 7.10
CA LEU A 123 7.71 -20.89 7.55
C LEU A 123 8.88 -21.09 8.52
N ALA A 124 8.85 -22.15 9.32
CA ALA A 124 9.92 -22.48 10.26
C ALA A 124 11.27 -22.66 9.54
N GLY A 125 12.28 -21.92 9.99
CA GLY A 125 13.64 -21.95 9.45
C GLY A 125 13.90 -21.01 8.28
N THR A 126 12.85 -20.39 7.70
CA THR A 126 12.97 -19.37 6.66
C THR A 126 13.62 -18.09 7.21
N CYS A 127 14.33 -17.37 6.34
CA CYS A 127 14.94 -16.08 6.65
C CYS A 127 14.10 -14.95 6.07
N ILE A 128 13.45 -14.18 6.95
CA ILE A 128 12.61 -13.05 6.57
C ILE A 128 13.22 -11.76 7.09
N VAL A 129 13.43 -10.82 6.19
CA VAL A 129 13.91 -9.48 6.51
C VAL A 129 12.73 -8.56 6.81
N PHE A 130 12.76 -7.88 7.94
CA PHE A 130 11.83 -6.81 8.29
C PHE A 130 12.55 -5.46 8.12
N PHE A 131 12.08 -4.66 7.17
CA PHE A 131 12.61 -3.31 6.92
C PHE A 131 11.90 -2.28 7.81
N ASN A 132 12.67 -1.60 8.65
CA ASN A 132 12.23 -0.76 9.79
C ASN A 132 11.44 -1.52 10.85
N ALA A 133 11.87 -1.42 12.11
CA ALA A 133 11.22 -2.12 13.20
C ALA A 133 9.94 -1.42 13.72
N GLY A 134 9.79 -0.13 13.42
CA GLY A 134 8.73 0.72 13.96
C GLY A 134 9.00 1.18 15.38
N TYR A 135 7.94 1.45 16.13
CA TYR A 135 8.00 1.83 17.54
C TYR A 135 7.96 0.59 18.46
N PRO A 136 8.45 0.67 19.72
CA PRO A 136 8.59 -0.49 20.62
C PRO A 136 7.34 -1.36 20.84
N GLY A 137 6.15 -0.76 20.74
CA GLY A 137 4.88 -1.49 20.82
C GLY A 137 4.63 -2.48 19.68
N LYS A 138 5.49 -2.53 18.67
CA LYS A 138 5.48 -3.52 17.58
C LYS A 138 6.28 -4.79 17.90
N ARG A 139 6.94 -4.87 19.07
CA ARG A 139 7.76 -6.02 19.51
C ARG A 139 7.07 -7.38 19.34
N PHE A 140 5.77 -7.46 19.63
CA PHE A 140 4.99 -8.69 19.51
C PHE A 140 5.05 -9.35 18.13
N ILE A 141 5.30 -8.58 17.06
CA ILE A 141 5.44 -9.11 15.69
C ILE A 141 6.71 -9.96 15.58
N TYR A 142 7.82 -9.48 16.15
CA TYR A 142 9.11 -10.18 16.11
C TYR A 142 9.12 -11.38 17.06
N GLU A 143 8.48 -11.23 18.23
CA GLU A 143 8.23 -12.36 19.13
C GLU A 143 7.40 -13.44 18.41
N LYS A 144 6.35 -13.04 17.69
CA LYS A 144 5.54 -13.99 16.94
C LYS A 144 6.32 -14.66 15.81
N ALA A 145 7.15 -13.91 15.08
CA ALA A 145 8.03 -14.49 14.06
C ALA A 145 8.98 -15.54 14.66
N ASN A 146 9.56 -15.25 15.83
CA ASN A 146 10.43 -16.18 16.55
C ASN A 146 9.69 -17.45 16.99
N GLU A 147 8.47 -17.31 17.56
CA GLU A 147 7.62 -18.45 17.92
C GLU A 147 7.30 -19.35 16.72
N LEU A 148 7.15 -18.76 15.53
CA LEU A 148 6.92 -19.47 14.27
C LEU A 148 8.22 -20.05 13.67
N GLY A 149 9.36 -19.89 14.33
CA GLY A 149 10.66 -20.40 13.89
C GLY A 149 11.29 -19.60 12.74
N VAL A 150 10.81 -18.38 12.46
CA VAL A 150 11.39 -17.50 11.45
C VAL A 150 12.74 -16.97 11.93
N LYS A 151 13.76 -17.04 11.09
CA LYS A 151 15.03 -16.35 11.30
C LYS A 151 14.86 -14.89 10.90
N ALA A 152 14.27 -14.10 11.81
CA ALA A 152 14.01 -12.69 11.56
C ALA A 152 15.33 -11.90 11.47
N VAL A 153 15.48 -11.12 10.40
CA VAL A 153 16.56 -10.13 10.24
C VAL A 153 15.90 -8.76 10.21
N ILE A 154 16.35 -7.81 11.04
CA ILE A 154 15.82 -6.45 11.01
C ILE A 154 16.85 -5.52 10.38
N ILE A 155 16.42 -4.71 9.41
CA ILE A 155 17.17 -3.54 8.94
C ILE A 155 16.52 -2.29 9.54
N ASP A 156 17.28 -1.48 10.29
CA ASP A 156 16.78 -0.23 10.87
C ASP A 156 17.90 0.78 11.17
N SER A 157 17.57 1.96 11.70
CA SER A 157 18.57 2.90 12.25
C SER A 157 19.46 2.22 13.30
N PRO A 158 20.78 2.48 13.37
CA PRO A 158 21.65 1.91 14.40
C PRO A 158 21.21 2.20 15.84
N CYS A 159 20.45 3.27 16.07
CA CYS A 159 19.92 3.65 17.38
C CYS A 159 18.52 3.04 17.66
N SER A 160 17.97 2.23 16.76
CA SER A 160 16.65 1.62 16.93
C SER A 160 16.60 0.75 18.18
N TRP A 161 15.47 0.80 18.91
CA TRP A 161 15.19 -0.09 20.04
C TRP A 161 15.29 -1.58 19.64
N ALA A 162 15.09 -1.90 18.36
CA ALA A 162 15.16 -3.26 17.86
C ALA A 162 16.58 -3.82 17.82
N ALA A 163 17.62 -2.99 17.97
CA ALA A 163 19.01 -3.45 18.02
C ALA A 163 19.27 -4.42 19.18
N SER A 164 18.57 -4.26 20.32
CA SER A 164 18.72 -5.16 21.46
C SER A 164 18.10 -6.54 21.23
N LEU A 165 17.11 -6.66 20.33
CA LEU A 165 16.35 -7.90 20.09
C LEU A 165 17.22 -9.06 19.64
N ALA A 166 18.33 -8.78 18.93
CA ALA A 166 19.27 -9.82 18.49
C ALA A 166 20.00 -10.43 19.71
N SER A 167 20.46 -9.59 20.64
CA SER A 167 21.12 -10.06 21.87
C SER A 167 20.15 -10.74 22.84
N GLU A 168 18.87 -10.39 22.78
CA GLU A 168 17.79 -11.02 23.54
C GLU A 168 17.32 -12.36 22.95
N GLY A 169 17.77 -12.71 21.73
CA GLY A 169 17.34 -13.92 21.03
C GLY A 169 15.91 -13.86 20.48
N VAL A 170 15.33 -12.66 20.33
CA VAL A 170 14.01 -12.45 19.72
C VAL A 170 14.11 -12.44 18.20
N ILE A 171 15.20 -11.92 17.65
CA ILE A 171 15.50 -11.96 16.21
C ILE A 171 16.84 -12.62 15.98
N SER A 172 17.06 -13.11 14.76
CA SER A 172 18.32 -13.74 14.40
C SER A 172 19.45 -12.73 14.21
N HIS A 173 19.18 -11.61 13.50
CA HIS A 173 20.20 -10.60 13.21
C HIS A 173 19.60 -9.19 13.14
N PHE A 174 20.42 -8.20 13.48
CA PHE A 174 20.13 -6.79 13.30
C PHE A 174 21.18 -6.15 12.38
N ILE A 175 20.73 -5.36 11.42
CA ILE A 175 21.55 -4.63 10.46
C ILE A 175 21.23 -3.14 10.61
N GLY A 176 22.16 -2.39 11.20
CA GLY A 176 22.04 -0.94 11.34
C GLY A 176 22.45 -0.20 10.07
N LEU A 177 21.57 0.61 9.51
CA LEU A 177 21.84 1.48 8.35
C LEU A 177 21.45 2.92 8.64
N ASP A 178 22.22 3.87 8.10
CA ASP A 178 21.89 5.30 8.18
C ASP A 178 20.61 5.62 7.38
N MET A 179 19.48 5.64 8.08
CA MET A 179 18.15 5.93 7.52
C MET A 179 17.91 7.43 7.25
N SER A 180 18.90 8.29 7.53
CA SER A 180 18.81 9.73 7.28
C SER A 180 19.08 10.14 5.83
N GLN A 181 19.67 9.24 5.04
CA GLN A 181 20.03 9.48 3.65
C GLN A 181 18.80 9.50 2.72
N ASP A 182 18.97 9.89 1.47
CA ASP A 182 17.89 9.79 0.49
C ASP A 182 17.53 8.32 0.19
N ALA A 183 16.35 8.11 -0.41
CA ALA A 183 15.82 6.78 -0.63
C ALA A 183 16.71 5.90 -1.53
N ASP A 184 17.45 6.48 -2.48
CA ASP A 184 18.30 5.71 -3.37
C ASP A 184 19.58 5.25 -2.66
N ALA A 185 20.17 6.12 -1.84
CA ALA A 185 21.30 5.75 -1.00
C ALA A 185 20.93 4.64 0.01
N ILE A 186 19.76 4.75 0.66
CA ILE A 186 19.25 3.71 1.57
C ILE A 186 19.03 2.39 0.82
N PHE A 187 18.45 2.45 -0.39
CA PHE A 187 18.22 1.26 -1.21
C PHE A 187 19.54 0.54 -1.54
N GLU A 188 20.54 1.26 -2.04
CA GLU A 188 21.85 0.68 -2.39
C GLU A 188 22.55 0.09 -1.16
N ALA A 189 22.57 0.83 -0.04
CA ALA A 189 23.12 0.34 1.22
C ALA A 189 22.42 -0.92 1.73
N SER A 190 21.10 -1.01 1.55
CA SER A 190 20.30 -2.18 1.92
C SER A 190 20.63 -3.40 1.07
N ILE A 191 20.76 -3.23 -0.25
CA ILE A 191 21.18 -4.31 -1.16
C ILE A 191 22.57 -4.82 -0.80
N GLU A 192 23.52 -3.93 -0.53
CA GLU A 192 24.87 -4.30 -0.10
C GLU A 192 24.86 -5.05 1.23
N ALA A 193 24.15 -4.53 2.23
CA ALA A 193 24.06 -5.14 3.56
C ALA A 193 23.43 -6.54 3.52
N LEU A 194 22.37 -6.72 2.74
CA LEU A 194 21.73 -8.03 2.57
C LEU A 194 22.66 -9.04 1.89
N ARG A 195 23.41 -8.64 0.86
CA ARG A 195 24.42 -9.50 0.23
C ARG A 195 25.53 -9.89 1.20
N ASN A 196 26.03 -8.93 1.97
CA ASN A 196 27.06 -9.18 2.97
C ASN A 196 26.57 -10.13 4.06
N PHE A 197 25.31 -9.99 4.47
CA PHE A 197 24.65 -10.91 5.40
C PHE A 197 24.60 -12.34 4.84
N GLU A 198 24.14 -12.54 3.60
CA GLU A 198 24.07 -13.89 3.00
C GLU A 198 25.46 -14.52 2.89
N ILE A 199 26.48 -13.74 2.51
CA ILE A 199 27.88 -14.20 2.40
C ILE A 199 28.43 -14.58 3.78
N ALA A 200 28.23 -13.74 4.79
CA ALA A 200 28.80 -13.93 6.12
C ALA A 200 28.16 -15.10 6.88
N THR A 201 26.86 -15.30 6.70
CA THR A 201 26.09 -16.29 7.46
C THR A 201 25.83 -17.59 6.68
N GLY A 202 25.92 -17.56 5.35
CA GLY A 202 25.49 -18.65 4.49
C GLY A 202 23.96 -18.88 4.48
N ILE A 203 23.18 -17.97 5.07
CA ILE A 203 21.72 -18.03 5.13
C ILE A 203 21.15 -17.26 3.94
N ALA A 204 20.40 -17.94 3.08
CA ALA A 204 19.68 -17.29 1.99
C ALA A 204 18.47 -16.51 2.52
N ILE A 205 18.17 -15.35 1.93
CA ILE A 205 16.97 -14.58 2.23
C ILE A 205 15.79 -15.16 1.43
N ASP A 206 14.69 -15.44 2.13
CA ASP A 206 13.48 -16.02 1.54
C ASP A 206 12.39 -14.97 1.28
N GLY A 207 12.42 -13.85 2.01
CA GLY A 207 11.46 -12.76 1.84
C GLY A 207 11.86 -11.48 2.55
N ILE A 208 11.23 -10.37 2.14
CA ILE A 208 11.36 -9.06 2.78
C ILE A 208 9.96 -8.49 2.98
N CYS A 209 9.68 -7.98 4.17
CA CYS A 209 8.44 -7.30 4.50
C CYS A 209 8.69 -6.08 5.38
N THR A 210 7.62 -5.33 5.67
CA THR A 210 7.63 -4.27 6.66
C THR A 210 6.28 -4.21 7.36
N VAL A 211 6.28 -3.64 8.55
CA VAL A 211 5.06 -3.30 9.31
C VAL A 211 4.85 -1.79 9.40
N ILE A 212 5.61 -1.05 8.58
CA ILE A 212 5.70 0.39 8.57
C ILE A 212 5.29 0.91 7.21
N GLU A 213 4.22 1.70 7.22
CA GLU A 213 3.60 2.26 6.03
C GLU A 213 4.65 2.95 5.15
N LEU A 214 5.43 3.89 5.69
CA LEU A 214 6.42 4.64 4.91
C LEU A 214 7.52 3.78 4.26
N ALA A 215 7.76 2.56 4.76
CA ALA A 215 8.76 1.65 4.23
C ALA A 215 8.24 0.75 3.10
N VAL A 216 6.92 0.67 2.85
CA VAL A 216 6.35 -0.23 1.84
C VAL A 216 6.94 -0.01 0.44
N PRO A 217 7.14 1.23 -0.07
CA PRO A 217 7.81 1.45 -1.36
C PRO A 217 9.26 0.95 -1.39
N MET A 218 9.99 1.09 -0.28
CA MET A 218 11.37 0.57 -0.17
C MET A 218 11.39 -0.95 -0.23
N VAL A 219 10.50 -1.62 0.49
CA VAL A 219 10.35 -3.08 0.44
C VAL A 219 9.97 -3.55 -0.97
N ALA A 220 9.06 -2.86 -1.66
CA ALA A 220 8.72 -3.17 -3.05
C ALA A 220 9.93 -3.08 -3.98
N ARG A 221 10.73 -2.00 -3.87
CA ARG A 221 12.00 -1.87 -4.61
C ARG A 221 12.97 -3.01 -4.32
N LEU A 222 13.16 -3.34 -3.05
CA LEU A 222 14.09 -4.40 -2.63
C LEU A 222 13.64 -5.78 -3.11
N THR A 223 12.35 -6.09 -2.98
CA THR A 223 11.79 -7.38 -3.44
C THR A 223 11.92 -7.54 -4.96
N GLU A 224 11.61 -6.50 -5.74
CA GLU A 224 11.83 -6.50 -7.20
C GLU A 224 13.31 -6.69 -7.56
N ALA A 225 14.21 -5.95 -6.92
CA ALA A 225 15.65 -5.99 -7.22
C ALA A 225 16.30 -7.34 -6.85
N LEU A 226 15.79 -8.02 -5.82
CA LEU A 226 16.28 -9.31 -5.34
C LEU A 226 15.51 -10.50 -5.94
N GLY A 227 14.46 -10.25 -6.73
CA GLY A 227 13.61 -11.31 -7.29
C GLY A 227 12.85 -12.09 -6.20
N LEU A 228 12.52 -11.43 -5.10
CA LEU A 228 11.78 -12.00 -3.97
C LEU A 228 10.27 -11.75 -4.14
N PRO A 229 9.41 -12.55 -3.49
CA PRO A 229 7.97 -12.33 -3.53
C PRO A 229 7.59 -10.97 -2.92
N GLY A 230 6.76 -10.21 -3.62
CA GLY A 230 6.26 -8.91 -3.16
C GLY A 230 5.34 -8.24 -4.18
N PRO A 231 4.58 -7.21 -3.78
CA PRO A 231 3.86 -6.37 -4.73
C PRO A 231 4.86 -5.55 -5.55
N GLY A 232 4.55 -5.32 -6.82
CA GLY A 232 5.36 -4.45 -7.67
C GLY A 232 5.38 -3.01 -7.17
N LEU A 233 6.45 -2.26 -7.46
CA LEU A 233 6.60 -0.89 -7.00
C LEU A 233 5.48 0.02 -7.52
N HIS A 234 5.17 -0.06 -8.81
CA HIS A 234 4.12 0.75 -9.44
C HIS A 234 2.74 0.55 -8.78
N VAL A 235 2.49 -0.66 -8.28
CA VAL A 235 1.27 -1.01 -7.56
C VAL A 235 1.27 -0.35 -6.17
N VAL A 236 2.38 -0.46 -5.45
CA VAL A 236 2.54 0.18 -4.15
C VAL A 236 2.38 1.70 -4.26
N GLU A 237 2.97 2.31 -5.28
CA GLU A 237 2.84 3.75 -5.52
C GLU A 237 1.40 4.18 -5.82
N ALA A 238 0.65 3.38 -6.59
CA ALA A 238 -0.75 3.68 -6.88
C ALA A 238 -1.64 3.58 -5.64
N ALA A 239 -1.37 2.61 -4.78
CA ALA A 239 -2.09 2.42 -3.53
C ALA A 239 -1.78 3.50 -2.47
N ARG A 240 -0.55 3.99 -2.44
CA ARG A 240 -0.08 4.97 -1.46
C ARG A 240 -0.48 6.41 -1.79
N ASP A 241 -0.93 6.62 -3.02
CA ASP A 241 -1.45 7.87 -3.53
C ASP A 241 -2.98 7.78 -3.55
N LYS A 242 -3.63 8.59 -2.70
CA LYS A 242 -5.09 8.56 -2.55
C LYS A 242 -5.83 8.90 -3.84
N TYR A 243 -5.24 9.72 -4.70
CA TYR A 243 -5.82 10.09 -5.98
C TYR A 243 -5.72 8.92 -6.96
N LYS A 244 -4.53 8.34 -7.12
CA LYS A 244 -4.33 7.14 -7.98
C LYS A 244 -5.15 5.95 -7.49
N THR A 245 -5.37 5.83 -6.18
CA THR A 245 -6.26 4.83 -5.60
C THR A 245 -7.67 5.02 -6.13
N ARG A 246 -8.22 6.24 -6.10
CA ARG A 246 -9.56 6.51 -6.66
C ARG A 246 -9.62 6.23 -8.16
N GLU A 247 -8.65 6.70 -8.93
CA GLU A 247 -8.59 6.42 -10.37
C GLU A 247 -8.58 4.92 -10.66
N ALA A 248 -7.80 4.16 -9.90
CA ALA A 248 -7.72 2.72 -10.08
C ALA A 248 -9.02 2.00 -9.66
N LEU A 249 -9.72 2.44 -8.61
CA LEU A 249 -11.03 1.89 -8.25
C LEU A 249 -12.07 2.19 -9.35
N GLU A 250 -12.12 3.43 -9.85
CA GLU A 250 -13.03 3.85 -10.92
C GLU A 250 -12.80 3.09 -12.22
N ASN A 251 -11.54 2.94 -12.64
CA ASN A 251 -11.16 2.21 -13.85
C ASN A 251 -11.60 0.74 -13.83
N HIS A 252 -11.92 0.21 -12.65
CA HIS A 252 -12.38 -1.15 -12.44
C HIS A 252 -13.88 -1.25 -12.11
N GLY A 253 -14.63 -0.16 -12.29
CA GLY A 253 -16.09 -0.14 -12.13
C GLY A 253 -16.56 -0.20 -10.68
N LEU A 254 -15.68 0.08 -9.71
CA LEU A 254 -16.06 0.25 -8.32
C LEU A 254 -16.71 1.64 -8.11
N PRO A 255 -17.48 1.84 -7.03
CA PRO A 255 -18.17 3.09 -6.78
C PRO A 255 -17.25 4.30 -6.87
N ARG A 256 -17.63 5.24 -7.73
CA ARG A 256 -16.93 6.49 -7.96
C ARG A 256 -17.27 7.49 -6.85
N THR A 257 -16.24 8.13 -6.32
CA THR A 257 -16.37 9.31 -5.48
C THR A 257 -15.93 10.55 -6.23
N THR A 258 -16.68 11.64 -6.18
CA THR A 258 -16.26 12.90 -6.83
C THR A 258 -15.02 13.43 -6.10
N HIS A 259 -13.90 13.58 -6.81
CA HIS A 259 -12.65 14.03 -6.23
C HIS A 259 -11.80 14.84 -7.23
N VAL A 260 -11.03 15.80 -6.71
CA VAL A 260 -10.20 16.75 -7.48
C VAL A 260 -8.88 17.01 -6.75
N LEU A 261 -7.77 17.11 -7.49
CA LEU A 261 -6.48 17.55 -6.95
C LEU A 261 -6.43 19.07 -6.81
N ILE A 262 -5.78 19.54 -5.74
CA ILE A 262 -5.48 20.94 -5.49
C ILE A 262 -3.97 21.04 -5.23
N SER A 263 -3.26 21.66 -6.17
CA SER A 263 -1.81 21.89 -6.12
C SER A 263 -1.46 23.32 -5.73
N SER A 264 -2.42 24.24 -5.82
CA SER A 264 -2.24 25.64 -5.43
C SER A 264 -3.54 26.24 -4.88
N GLU A 265 -3.43 27.38 -4.20
CA GLU A 265 -4.59 28.06 -3.60
C GLU A 265 -5.59 28.54 -4.67
N GLU A 266 -5.11 28.88 -5.87
CA GLU A 266 -5.91 29.36 -6.99
C GLU A 266 -6.85 28.28 -7.55
N GLU A 267 -6.57 27.00 -7.31
CA GLU A 267 -7.39 25.87 -7.77
C GLU A 267 -8.58 25.59 -6.85
N ILE A 268 -8.63 26.17 -5.64
CA ILE A 268 -9.63 25.88 -4.61
C ILE A 268 -11.05 26.16 -5.09
N GLU A 269 -11.28 27.32 -5.71
CA GLU A 269 -12.62 27.71 -6.18
C GLU A 269 -13.14 26.73 -7.24
N ALA A 270 -12.28 26.36 -8.20
CA ALA A 270 -12.62 25.42 -9.25
C ALA A 270 -12.87 24.00 -8.70
N ALA A 271 -12.05 23.54 -7.76
CA ALA A 271 -12.22 22.23 -7.13
C ALA A 271 -13.53 22.16 -6.32
N ALA A 272 -13.84 23.22 -5.55
CA ALA A 272 -15.08 23.30 -4.78
C ALA A 272 -16.33 23.33 -5.68
N ALA A 273 -16.27 23.97 -6.84
CA ALA A 273 -17.37 23.98 -7.81
C ALA A 273 -17.67 22.59 -8.40
N VAL A 274 -16.67 21.70 -8.45
CA VAL A 274 -16.83 20.33 -8.94
C VAL A 274 -17.31 19.39 -7.85
N VAL A 275 -16.70 19.43 -6.66
CA VAL A 275 -16.97 18.48 -5.57
C VAL A 275 -18.21 18.85 -4.75
N GLY A 276 -18.43 20.15 -4.51
CA GLY A 276 -19.47 20.64 -3.60
C GLY A 276 -19.13 20.45 -2.11
N TYR A 277 -20.10 20.75 -1.23
CA TYR A 277 -19.97 20.63 0.22
C TYR A 277 -21.14 19.83 0.83
N PRO A 278 -20.93 19.11 1.95
CA PRO A 278 -19.67 18.95 2.67
C PRO A 278 -18.65 18.11 1.88
N ALA A 279 -17.37 18.39 2.08
CA ALA A 279 -16.25 17.71 1.43
C ALA A 279 -15.17 17.35 2.45
N VAL A 280 -14.27 16.44 2.06
CA VAL A 280 -13.08 16.06 2.82
C VAL A 280 -11.85 16.50 2.03
N MET A 281 -11.02 17.34 2.63
CA MET A 281 -9.69 17.65 2.13
C MET A 281 -8.66 16.74 2.80
N LYS A 282 -7.71 16.21 2.02
CA LYS A 282 -6.63 15.35 2.53
C LYS A 282 -5.37 15.39 1.68
N PRO A 283 -4.16 15.30 2.27
CA PRO A 283 -2.94 15.12 1.50
C PRO A 283 -2.99 13.84 0.64
N VAL A 284 -2.51 13.95 -0.60
CA VAL A 284 -2.50 12.83 -1.56
C VAL A 284 -1.65 11.67 -1.03
N SER A 285 -0.47 11.99 -0.50
CA SER A 285 0.44 11.06 0.17
C SER A 285 0.48 11.34 1.67
N GLY A 286 0.55 10.30 2.50
CA GLY A 286 0.69 10.43 3.96
C GLY A 286 0.10 9.25 4.72
N ALA A 287 0.15 9.29 6.05
CA ALA A 287 -0.37 8.27 6.95
C ALA A 287 -1.01 8.90 8.21
N ALA A 288 -1.75 8.09 8.98
CA ALA A 288 -2.30 8.46 10.30
C ALA A 288 -3.26 9.68 10.31
N SER A 289 -4.05 9.85 9.24
CA SER A 289 -5.04 10.94 9.11
C SER A 289 -4.47 12.36 9.21
N LEU A 290 -3.15 12.52 9.16
CA LEU A 290 -2.52 13.83 9.26
C LEU A 290 -2.96 14.70 8.06
N GLY A 291 -3.60 15.82 8.37
CA GLY A 291 -4.12 16.76 7.37
C GLY A 291 -5.48 16.37 6.75
N VAL A 292 -6.15 15.33 7.24
CA VAL A 292 -7.50 14.99 6.79
C VAL A 292 -8.53 15.84 7.53
N LYS A 293 -9.37 16.59 6.81
CA LYS A 293 -10.33 17.54 7.37
C LYS A 293 -11.62 17.59 6.57
N LYS A 294 -12.76 17.48 7.27
CA LYS A 294 -14.08 17.81 6.71
C LYS A 294 -14.24 19.33 6.64
N VAL A 295 -14.81 19.81 5.54
CA VAL A 295 -15.06 21.22 5.26
C VAL A 295 -16.48 21.40 4.75
N ASN A 296 -17.15 22.45 5.22
CA ASN A 296 -18.56 22.74 4.92
C ASN A 296 -18.75 24.02 4.10
N SER A 297 -17.69 24.80 3.89
CA SER A 297 -17.73 26.01 3.10
C SER A 297 -16.39 26.30 2.40
N HIS A 298 -16.41 27.29 1.51
CA HIS A 298 -15.22 27.78 0.83
C HIS A 298 -14.20 28.38 1.80
N GLU A 299 -14.67 29.16 2.77
CA GLU A 299 -13.82 29.77 3.79
C GLU A 299 -13.12 28.71 4.65
N GLU A 300 -13.86 27.65 5.04
CA GLU A 300 -13.28 26.51 5.77
C GLU A 300 -12.23 25.79 4.92
N LEU A 301 -12.52 25.50 3.65
CA LEU A 301 -11.57 24.86 2.73
C LEU A 301 -10.28 25.66 2.57
N LEU A 302 -10.38 26.99 2.38
CA LEU A 302 -9.22 27.85 2.25
C LEU A 302 -8.36 27.88 3.52
N SER A 303 -8.98 27.98 4.70
CA SER A 303 -8.26 27.94 5.99
C SER A 303 -7.53 26.61 6.16
N VAL A 304 -8.26 25.51 5.97
CA VAL A 304 -7.77 24.14 6.13
C VAL A 304 -6.65 23.82 5.14
N TYR A 305 -6.73 24.33 3.90
CA TYR A 305 -5.67 24.21 2.90
C TYR A 305 -4.37 24.83 3.41
N ARG A 306 -4.41 26.10 3.84
CA ARG A 306 -3.22 26.82 4.35
C ARG A 306 -2.63 26.17 5.59
N GLU A 307 -3.48 25.75 6.53
CA GLU A 307 -3.06 25.00 7.73
C GLU A 307 -2.38 23.68 7.36
N THR A 308 -2.90 22.98 6.35
CA THR A 308 -2.32 21.72 5.87
C THR A 308 -0.99 21.96 5.17
N GLN A 309 -0.86 23.00 4.34
CA GLN A 309 0.42 23.37 3.74
C GLN A 309 1.48 23.66 4.81
N GLN A 310 1.11 24.41 5.85
CA GLN A 310 2.01 24.66 6.98
C GLN A 310 2.38 23.36 7.71
N LEU A 311 1.40 22.53 8.06
CA LEU A 311 1.62 21.24 8.70
C LEU A 311 2.61 20.37 7.91
N LEU A 312 2.36 20.18 6.62
CA LEU A 312 3.20 19.33 5.76
C LEU A 312 4.64 19.83 5.68
N SER A 313 4.86 21.14 5.77
CA SER A 313 6.20 21.74 5.77
C SER A 313 6.99 21.48 7.07
N GLU A 314 6.30 21.16 8.17
CA GLU A 314 6.88 20.95 9.50
C GLU A 314 7.06 19.46 9.86
N LEU A 315 6.59 18.53 9.00
CA LEU A 315 6.67 17.09 9.27
C LEU A 315 8.10 16.54 9.16
N VAL A 316 8.38 15.58 10.04
CA VAL A 316 9.60 14.76 10.08
C VAL A 316 9.22 13.28 10.10
N VAL A 317 10.14 12.42 9.68
CA VAL A 317 10.04 10.97 9.82
C VAL A 317 10.90 10.54 11.01
N SER A 318 10.30 9.93 12.03
CA SER A 318 10.98 9.35 13.20
C SER A 318 10.53 7.91 13.41
N SER A 319 11.45 6.98 13.63
CA SER A 319 11.14 5.55 13.80
C SER A 319 10.20 4.97 12.71
N GLY A 320 10.30 5.48 11.48
CA GLY A 320 9.44 5.10 10.35
C GLY A 320 8.02 5.68 10.36
N ALA A 321 7.66 6.52 11.34
CA ALA A 321 6.38 7.20 11.44
C ALA A 321 6.50 8.69 11.07
N LEU A 322 5.39 9.28 10.59
CA LEU A 322 5.28 10.73 10.39
C LEU A 322 4.94 11.42 11.70
N GLU A 323 5.77 12.39 12.08
CA GLU A 323 5.61 13.16 13.31
C GLU A 323 5.78 14.66 13.01
N ARG A 324 5.15 15.52 13.82
CA ARG A 324 5.45 16.97 13.79
C ARG A 324 6.81 17.19 14.44
N ARG A 325 7.65 18.04 13.85
CA ARG A 325 8.91 18.46 14.47
C ARG A 325 8.61 19.10 15.84
N ASN A 326 9.13 18.53 16.91
CA ASN A 326 9.08 19.08 18.27
C ASN A 326 10.50 19.16 18.85
N GLU A 327 10.71 19.96 19.91
CA GLU A 327 12.03 20.08 20.56
C GLU A 327 12.55 18.77 21.20
N HIS A 328 11.69 17.74 21.26
CA HIS A 328 11.96 16.42 21.82
C HIS A 328 12.00 15.32 20.74
N SER A 329 12.05 15.67 19.46
CA SER A 329 12.07 14.67 18.39
C SER A 329 13.37 13.90 18.51
N ASP A 330 13.29 12.56 18.47
CA ASP A 330 14.45 11.68 18.53
C ASP A 330 15.57 12.20 17.62
N THR A 331 16.82 12.01 18.03
CA THR A 331 18.03 12.47 17.32
C THR A 331 18.15 11.94 15.89
N ASP A 332 17.28 11.00 15.52
CA ASP A 332 17.22 10.30 14.24
C ASP A 332 16.08 10.83 13.32
N ALA A 333 15.37 11.89 13.72
CA ALA A 333 14.27 12.45 12.95
C ALA A 333 14.76 13.12 11.65
N VAL A 334 14.27 12.64 10.49
CA VAL A 334 14.65 13.15 9.17
C VAL A 334 13.58 14.07 8.63
N ALA A 335 13.95 15.20 8.02
CA ALA A 335 12.98 16.08 7.38
C ALA A 335 12.15 15.31 6.35
N ALA A 336 10.82 15.46 6.40
CA ALA A 336 9.94 14.83 5.42
C ALA A 336 9.85 15.65 4.11
N SER A 337 10.48 16.82 4.06
CA SER A 337 10.60 17.67 2.88
C SER A 337 11.23 16.90 1.72
N GLY A 338 10.54 16.81 0.58
CA GLY A 338 10.96 16.02 -0.58
C GLY A 338 10.54 14.55 -0.54
N ARG A 339 10.00 14.05 0.59
CA ARG A 339 9.42 12.70 0.73
C ARG A 339 7.89 12.72 0.81
N ILE A 340 7.28 13.87 1.06
CA ILE A 340 5.82 14.07 1.13
C ILE A 340 5.40 15.12 0.11
N SER A 341 4.37 14.81 -0.68
CA SER A 341 3.74 15.76 -1.60
C SER A 341 2.94 16.80 -0.83
N THR A 342 3.04 18.07 -1.25
CA THR A 342 2.19 19.16 -0.76
C THR A 342 0.84 19.20 -1.47
N VAL A 343 0.66 18.40 -2.52
CA VAL A 343 -0.62 18.31 -3.25
C VAL A 343 -1.66 17.66 -2.33
N VAL A 344 -2.84 18.27 -2.29
CA VAL A 344 -4.00 17.74 -1.56
C VAL A 344 -5.08 17.30 -2.54
N MET A 345 -5.98 16.46 -2.07
CA MET A 345 -7.18 16.02 -2.77
C MET A 345 -8.40 16.53 -2.00
N LEU A 346 -9.34 17.15 -2.70
CA LEU A 346 -10.68 17.42 -2.23
C LEU A 346 -11.60 16.32 -2.73
N GLU A 347 -12.40 15.74 -1.85
CA GLU A 347 -13.29 14.62 -2.16
C GLU A 347 -14.67 14.84 -1.52
N GLU A 348 -15.72 14.33 -2.15
CA GLU A 348 -17.07 14.32 -1.57
C GLU A 348 -17.08 13.67 -0.17
N TYR A 349 -17.83 14.25 0.76
CA TYR A 349 -18.02 13.63 2.06
C TYR A 349 -19.00 12.45 1.93
N LEU A 350 -18.53 11.25 2.30
CA LEU A 350 -19.35 10.05 2.34
C LEU A 350 -20.04 9.93 3.68
N ASP A 351 -21.28 10.41 3.77
CA ASP A 351 -22.11 10.29 4.97
C ASP A 351 -22.62 8.85 5.10
N GLY A 352 -22.14 8.12 6.10
CA GLY A 352 -22.49 6.71 6.28
C GLY A 352 -21.67 6.00 7.35
N GLN A 353 -21.84 4.68 7.38
CA GLN A 353 -21.06 3.81 8.26
C GLN A 353 -19.67 3.58 7.66
N GLU A 354 -18.67 3.57 8.54
CA GLU A 354 -17.29 3.24 8.21
C GLU A 354 -16.96 1.83 8.69
N VAL A 355 -16.29 1.06 7.84
CA VAL A 355 -15.80 -0.29 8.17
C VAL A 355 -14.38 -0.45 7.65
N ASP A 356 -13.57 -1.18 8.39
CA ASP A 356 -12.26 -1.64 7.94
C ASP A 356 -12.37 -3.08 7.44
N VAL A 357 -11.67 -3.37 6.34
CA VAL A 357 -11.56 -4.72 5.79
C VAL A 357 -10.09 -5.10 5.70
N ASP A 358 -9.64 -5.91 6.66
CA ASP A 358 -8.30 -6.47 6.67
C ASP A 358 -8.25 -7.66 5.71
N VAL A 359 -7.38 -7.61 4.70
CA VAL A 359 -7.24 -8.71 3.74
C VAL A 359 -5.82 -9.24 3.68
N VAL A 360 -5.70 -10.54 3.40
CA VAL A 360 -4.45 -11.16 2.94
C VAL A 360 -4.67 -11.64 1.52
N LEU A 361 -3.72 -11.28 0.66
CA LEU A 361 -3.77 -11.63 -0.75
C LEU A 361 -2.57 -12.50 -1.08
N SER A 362 -2.81 -13.51 -1.90
CA SER A 362 -1.79 -14.46 -2.31
C SER A 362 -1.75 -14.57 -3.83
N PRO A 363 -0.58 -14.43 -4.48
CA PRO A 363 -0.45 -14.49 -5.93
C PRO A 363 -1.16 -15.71 -6.53
N GLY A 364 -2.04 -15.47 -7.51
CA GLY A 364 -2.80 -16.52 -8.20
C GLY A 364 -3.99 -17.09 -7.43
N LEU A 365 -4.15 -16.76 -6.14
CA LEU A 365 -5.30 -17.15 -5.31
C LEU A 365 -6.26 -15.99 -5.04
N GLY A 366 -5.80 -14.74 -5.22
CA GLY A 366 -6.56 -13.57 -4.82
C GLY A 366 -6.63 -13.46 -3.29
N CYS A 367 -7.82 -13.16 -2.77
CA CYS A 367 -8.06 -12.98 -1.34
C CYS A 367 -8.16 -14.31 -0.60
N THR A 368 -7.19 -14.57 0.29
CA THR A 368 -7.10 -15.81 1.08
C THR A 368 -7.57 -15.64 2.51
N PHE A 369 -7.62 -14.40 3.01
CA PHE A 369 -8.21 -14.06 4.29
C PHE A 369 -8.87 -12.68 4.18
N ALA A 370 -10.03 -12.53 4.81
CA ALA A 370 -10.67 -11.23 5.01
C ALA A 370 -11.32 -11.18 6.40
N ALA A 371 -11.12 -10.08 7.11
CA ALA A 371 -11.86 -9.76 8.32
C ALA A 371 -12.49 -8.38 8.15
N VAL A 372 -13.75 -8.24 8.57
CA VAL A 372 -14.45 -6.96 8.55
C VAL A 372 -14.61 -6.49 9.99
N THR A 373 -14.13 -5.29 10.27
CA THR A 373 -14.27 -4.62 11.56
C THR A 373 -15.17 -3.41 11.38
N ASP A 374 -16.22 -3.33 12.20
CA ASP A 374 -17.05 -2.13 12.28
C ASP A 374 -16.31 -1.07 13.08
N ASN A 375 -16.12 0.12 12.48
CA ASN A 375 -15.46 1.25 13.12
C ASN A 375 -16.41 2.08 13.99
N ALA A 376 -17.60 1.55 14.33
CA ALA A 376 -18.59 1.98 15.30
C ALA A 376 -18.41 3.41 15.86
N PRO A 377 -19.45 4.24 15.77
CA PRO A 377 -19.33 5.62 15.27
C PRO A 377 -17.97 6.27 15.56
N THR A 378 -17.23 6.56 14.50
CA THR A 378 -16.12 7.50 14.53
C THR A 378 -16.65 8.83 15.08
N LYS A 379 -16.14 9.25 16.24
CA LYS A 379 -16.34 10.63 16.73
C LYS A 379 -15.49 11.54 15.85
N GLU A 380 -16.01 11.89 14.67
CA GLU A 380 -15.40 12.86 13.74
C GLU A 380 -15.38 14.28 14.31
#